data_AF-A0AAE2D6T2-F1
#
_entry.id   AF-A0AAE2D6T2-F1
#
_cell.length_a   1.000
_cell.length_b   1.000
_cell.length_c   1.000
_cell.angle_alpha   90.00
_cell.angle_beta   90.00
_cell.angle_gamma   90.00
#
_symmetry.space_group_name_H-M   'P 1'
#
loop_
_entity.id
_entity.type
_entity.pdbx_description
1 polymer ?
#
loop_
_entity_poly.entity_id
_entity_poly.type
_entity_poly.pdbx_seq_one_letter_code
_entity_poly.pdbx_strand_id
1 'polypeptide(L)'
;MWHHRQWVVEKLSIQNKNYSAFITQLGSNVLDFVGPVISDDPKNYHAWQHRRWTVTFFKVPIEKELAFIEQMLLNDVHNNSAWNHRYYIVMCDEGLTSTTLQRDIDFVQKHISFAPNNEGSWNYFYGLLMPIARGKNHIHLPPKDDDVNNLNTKGNIISKLQIMQKFAEELIMSDSVARDCLALLSFLVEVSTDCLES
;
A
#
# COMPACT_ATOMS: atom_id res chain seq x y z
N MET A 1 1.13 -20.28 -15.31
CA MET A 1 2.44 -19.73 -15.76
C MET A 1 3.20 -19.04 -14.64
N TRP A 2 2.62 -18.07 -13.93
CA TRP A 2 3.29 -17.32 -12.85
C TRP A 2 3.82 -18.18 -11.68
N HIS A 3 3.05 -19.15 -11.20
CA HIS A 3 3.53 -20.07 -10.15
C HIS A 3 4.76 -20.90 -10.57
N HIS A 4 4.80 -21.34 -11.83
CA HIS A 4 5.96 -22.06 -12.33
C HIS A 4 7.20 -21.14 -12.41
N ARG A 5 7.02 -19.89 -12.86
CA ARG A 5 8.10 -18.88 -12.85
C ARG A 5 8.64 -18.65 -11.43
N GLN A 6 7.75 -18.46 -10.46
CA GLN A 6 8.12 -18.34 -9.06
C GLN A 6 8.93 -19.55 -8.59
N TRP A 7 8.45 -20.76 -8.85
CA TRP A 7 9.15 -21.99 -8.48
C TRP A 7 10.55 -22.07 -9.11
N VAL A 8 10.70 -21.74 -10.40
CA VAL A 8 12.01 -21.72 -11.08
C VAL A 8 12.95 -20.72 -10.40
N VAL A 9 12.47 -19.52 -10.09
CA VAL A 9 13.26 -18.47 -9.43
C VAL A 9 13.68 -18.90 -8.02
N GLU A 10 12.79 -19.53 -7.25
CA GLU A 10 13.12 -20.10 -5.93
C GLU A 10 14.22 -21.18 -6.04
N LYS A 11 14.10 -22.10 -7.02
CA LYS A 11 15.10 -23.15 -7.23
C LYS A 11 16.47 -22.58 -7.63
N LEU A 12 16.49 -21.65 -8.58
CA LEU A 12 17.73 -20.97 -8.99
C LEU A 12 18.37 -20.21 -7.83
N SER A 13 17.56 -19.58 -6.97
CA SER A 13 18.04 -18.85 -5.80
C SER A 13 18.67 -19.78 -4.76
N ILE A 14 18.06 -20.94 -4.49
CA ILE A 14 18.60 -21.95 -3.58
C ILE A 14 19.91 -22.54 -4.10
N GLN A 15 19.95 -22.88 -5.40
CA GLN A 15 21.14 -23.46 -6.04
C GLN A 15 22.33 -22.50 -6.04
N ASN A 16 22.06 -21.19 -6.13
CA ASN A 16 23.09 -20.16 -6.24
C ASN A 16 23.19 -19.27 -4.98
N LYS A 17 22.74 -19.76 -3.82
CA LYS A 17 22.64 -18.96 -2.57
C LYS A 17 23.95 -18.30 -2.11
N ASN A 18 25.10 -18.85 -2.52
CA ASN A 18 26.42 -18.33 -2.17
C ASN A 18 26.92 -17.24 -3.15
N TYR A 19 26.19 -16.96 -4.23
CA TYR A 19 26.57 -15.99 -5.27
C TYR A 19 25.67 -14.75 -5.19
N SER A 20 25.98 -13.84 -4.26
CA SER A 20 25.15 -12.65 -4.00
C SER A 20 24.88 -11.83 -5.27
N ALA A 21 25.89 -11.61 -6.11
CA ALA A 21 25.74 -10.89 -7.38
C ALA A 21 24.73 -11.56 -8.33
N PHE A 22 24.72 -12.90 -8.39
CA PHE A 22 23.74 -13.64 -9.19
C PHE A 22 22.33 -13.47 -8.64
N ILE A 23 22.15 -13.55 -7.32
CA ILE A 23 20.84 -13.40 -6.67
C ILE A 23 20.29 -11.99 -6.89
N THR A 24 21.14 -10.96 -6.76
CA THR A 24 20.75 -9.57 -7.05
C THR A 24 20.35 -9.40 -8.52
N GLN A 25 21.11 -9.97 -9.45
CA GLN A 25 20.79 -9.88 -10.88
C GLN A 25 19.50 -10.64 -11.23
N LEU A 26 19.28 -11.81 -10.61
CA LEU A 26 18.06 -12.60 -10.81
C LEU A 26 16.82 -11.81 -10.37
N GLY A 27 16.87 -11.17 -9.19
CA GLY A 27 15.80 -10.28 -8.72
C GLY A 27 15.54 -9.13 -9.69
N SER A 28 16.59 -8.45 -10.16
CA SER A 28 16.46 -7.38 -11.17
C SER A 28 15.78 -7.89 -12.43
N ASN A 29 16.24 -9.01 -12.99
CA ASN A 29 15.68 -9.56 -14.22
C ASN A 29 14.19 -9.93 -14.10
N VAL A 30 13.76 -10.42 -12.93
CA VAL A 30 12.34 -10.73 -12.68
C VAL A 30 11.52 -9.44 -12.62
N LEU A 31 12.04 -8.38 -11.98
CA LEU A 31 11.39 -7.07 -11.94
C LEU A 31 11.33 -6.40 -13.32
N ASP A 32 12.41 -6.49 -14.09
CA ASP A 32 12.52 -5.96 -15.45
C ASP A 32 11.57 -6.68 -16.42
N PHE A 33 11.24 -7.94 -16.13
CA PHE A 33 10.20 -8.68 -16.85
C PHE A 33 8.79 -8.26 -16.42
N VAL A 34 8.51 -8.18 -15.11
CA VAL A 34 7.13 -7.96 -14.61
C VAL A 34 6.68 -6.51 -14.75
N GLY A 35 7.60 -5.54 -14.68
CA GLY A 35 7.30 -4.11 -14.78
C GLY A 35 6.58 -3.75 -16.09
N PRO A 36 7.09 -4.14 -17.27
CA PRO A 36 6.41 -3.94 -18.55
C PRO A 36 5.05 -4.64 -18.63
N VAL A 37 4.90 -5.84 -18.07
CA VAL A 37 3.60 -6.55 -18.06
C VAL A 37 2.55 -5.77 -17.26
N ILE A 38 2.93 -5.20 -16.12
CA ILE A 38 2.06 -4.31 -15.34
C ILE A 38 1.80 -3.00 -16.08
N SER A 39 2.80 -2.46 -16.78
CA SER A 39 2.62 -1.21 -17.51
C SER A 39 1.65 -1.36 -18.69
N ASP A 40 1.64 -2.53 -19.34
CA ASP A 40 0.74 -2.88 -20.45
C ASP A 40 -0.67 -3.23 -19.96
N ASP A 41 -0.79 -3.99 -18.86
CA ASP A 41 -2.05 -4.29 -18.18
C ASP A 41 -1.96 -3.94 -16.69
N PRO A 42 -2.26 -2.68 -16.31
CA PRO A 42 -2.16 -2.20 -14.93
C PRO A 42 -3.10 -2.91 -13.95
N LYS A 43 -4.08 -3.67 -14.44
CA LYS A 43 -5.04 -4.43 -13.64
C LYS A 43 -4.69 -5.91 -13.55
N ASN A 44 -3.55 -6.33 -14.11
CA ASN A 44 -3.12 -7.71 -14.09
C ASN A 44 -2.79 -8.19 -12.68
N TYR A 45 -3.78 -8.81 -12.03
CA TYR A 45 -3.65 -9.29 -10.65
C TYR A 45 -2.45 -10.23 -10.45
N HIS A 46 -2.22 -11.13 -11.41
CA HIS A 46 -1.15 -12.11 -11.30
C HIS A 46 0.25 -11.48 -11.43
N ALA A 47 0.40 -10.46 -12.29
CA ALA A 47 1.65 -9.73 -12.41
C ALA A 47 1.96 -8.93 -11.14
N TRP A 48 0.97 -8.23 -10.57
CA TRP A 48 1.12 -7.55 -9.28
C TRP A 48 1.44 -8.51 -8.14
N GLN A 49 0.76 -9.65 -8.06
CA GLN A 49 1.05 -10.68 -7.07
C GLN A 49 2.48 -11.22 -7.21
N HIS A 50 2.92 -11.47 -8.44
CA HIS A 50 4.28 -11.94 -8.71
C HIS A 50 5.34 -10.88 -8.38
N ARG A 51 5.07 -9.60 -8.70
CA ARG A 51 5.95 -8.48 -8.34
C ARG A 51 6.09 -8.35 -6.83
N ARG A 52 4.98 -8.37 -6.08
CA ARG A 52 4.98 -8.37 -4.61
C ARG A 52 5.81 -9.51 -4.04
N TRP A 53 5.56 -10.74 -4.49
CA TRP A 53 6.38 -11.87 -4.06
C TRP A 53 7.88 -11.63 -4.36
N THR A 54 8.21 -11.12 -5.54
CA THR A 54 9.60 -10.82 -5.94
C THR A 54 10.24 -9.77 -5.02
N VAL A 55 9.52 -8.68 -4.73
CA VAL A 55 9.98 -7.60 -3.84
C VAL A 55 10.33 -8.14 -2.45
N THR A 56 9.41 -8.88 -1.83
CA THR A 56 9.63 -9.49 -0.52
C THR A 56 10.73 -10.54 -0.55
N PHE A 57 10.72 -11.44 -1.55
CA PHE A 57 11.67 -12.55 -1.65
C PHE A 57 13.12 -12.09 -1.83
N PHE A 58 13.34 -11.08 -2.69
CA PHE A 58 14.68 -10.54 -2.96
C PHE A 58 15.06 -9.37 -2.03
N LYS A 59 14.18 -8.95 -1.11
CA LYS A 59 14.37 -7.78 -0.24
C LYS A 59 14.77 -6.55 -1.05
N VAL A 60 13.98 -6.27 -2.08
CA VAL A 60 14.19 -5.11 -2.96
C VAL A 60 14.14 -3.83 -2.11
N PRO A 61 15.06 -2.87 -2.32
CA PRO A 61 15.03 -1.61 -1.58
C PRO A 61 13.67 -0.92 -1.69
N ILE A 62 13.11 -0.54 -0.54
CA ILE A 62 11.74 0.02 -0.45
C ILE A 62 11.58 1.24 -1.35
N GLU A 63 12.59 2.10 -1.42
CA GLU A 63 12.58 3.33 -2.21
C GLU A 63 12.41 3.03 -3.71
N LYS A 64 13.00 1.93 -4.20
CA LYS A 64 12.85 1.52 -5.60
C LYS A 64 11.43 1.06 -5.89
N GLU A 65 10.81 0.35 -4.95
CA GLU A 65 9.47 -0.14 -5.15
C GLU A 65 8.41 0.96 -5.01
N LEU A 66 8.59 1.87 -4.06
CA LEU A 66 7.77 3.07 -3.95
C LEU A 66 7.87 3.95 -5.20
N ALA A 67 9.06 4.09 -5.79
CA ALA A 67 9.22 4.81 -7.06
C ALA A 67 8.44 4.15 -8.21
N PHE A 68 8.43 2.80 -8.29
CA PHE A 68 7.63 2.09 -9.29
C PHE A 68 6.12 2.33 -9.08
N ILE A 69 5.65 2.23 -7.84
CA ILE A 69 4.25 2.50 -7.48
C ILE A 69 3.86 3.91 -7.89
N GLU A 70 4.70 4.89 -7.58
CA GLU A 70 4.45 6.30 -7.92
C GLU A 70 4.37 6.50 -9.43
N GLN A 71 5.22 5.85 -10.22
CA GLN A 71 5.08 5.86 -11.68
C GLN A 71 3.74 5.26 -12.15
N MET A 72 3.27 4.18 -11.52
CA MET A 72 1.96 3.59 -11.88
C MET A 72 0.79 4.51 -11.51
N LEU A 73 0.87 5.23 -10.38
CA LEU A 73 -0.14 6.20 -9.94
C LEU A 73 -0.11 7.50 -10.75
N LEU A 74 1.06 7.91 -11.24
CA LEU A 74 1.18 9.04 -12.17
C LEU A 74 0.51 8.74 -13.51
N ASN A 75 0.58 7.49 -13.98
CA ASN A 75 -0.07 7.05 -15.21
C ASN A 75 -1.59 6.89 -15.05
N ASP A 76 -2.03 6.36 -13.90
CA ASP A 76 -3.44 6.19 -13.56
C ASP A 76 -3.63 6.33 -12.04
N VAL A 77 -4.16 7.48 -11.63
CA VAL A 77 -4.41 7.78 -10.21
C VAL A 77 -5.45 6.83 -9.61
N HIS A 78 -6.35 6.27 -10.43
CA HIS A 78 -7.40 5.31 -10.04
C HIS A 78 -6.92 3.85 -10.07
N ASN A 79 -5.61 3.62 -10.26
CA ASN A 79 -5.05 2.27 -10.25
C ASN A 79 -5.08 1.65 -8.84
N ASN A 80 -6.17 0.94 -8.54
CA ASN A 80 -6.37 0.28 -7.25
C ASN A 80 -5.32 -0.80 -6.95
N SER A 81 -4.74 -1.43 -7.97
CA SER A 81 -3.66 -2.40 -7.78
C SER A 81 -2.39 -1.73 -7.26
N ALA A 82 -2.06 -0.52 -7.74
CA ALA A 82 -0.93 0.26 -7.23
C ALA A 82 -1.17 0.73 -5.78
N TRP A 83 -2.37 1.21 -5.45
CA TRP A 83 -2.73 1.59 -4.07
C TRP A 83 -2.63 0.41 -3.09
N ASN A 84 -3.17 -0.75 -3.47
CA ASN A 84 -3.08 -1.97 -2.66
C ASN A 84 -1.62 -2.45 -2.52
N HIS A 85 -0.85 -2.38 -3.61
CA HIS A 85 0.55 -2.75 -3.58
C HIS A 85 1.35 -1.83 -2.64
N ARG A 86 1.12 -0.51 -2.68
CA ARG A 86 1.69 0.44 -1.72
C ARG A 86 1.35 0.09 -0.29
N TYR A 87 0.08 -0.25 -0.02
CA TYR A 87 -0.35 -0.67 1.31
C TYR A 87 0.46 -1.84 1.83
N TYR A 88 0.67 -2.86 0.99
CA TYR A 88 1.46 -4.01 1.37
C TYR A 88 2.92 -3.65 1.65
N ILE A 89 3.57 -2.88 0.76
CA ILE A 89 4.97 -2.47 0.95
C ILE A 89 5.13 -1.70 2.27
N VAL A 90 4.30 -0.69 2.51
CA VAL A 90 4.39 0.16 3.71
C VAL A 90 4.08 -0.64 4.97
N MET A 91 3.04 -1.47 4.96
CA MET A 91 2.58 -2.19 6.16
C MET A 91 3.41 -3.43 6.50
N CYS A 92 3.93 -4.14 5.49
CA CYS A 92 4.52 -5.47 5.67
C CYS A 92 6.03 -5.50 5.44
N ASP A 93 6.53 -4.79 4.41
CA ASP A 93 7.95 -4.85 4.03
C ASP A 93 8.77 -3.71 4.66
N GLU A 94 8.25 -2.48 4.67
CA GLU A 94 8.90 -1.31 5.29
C GLU A 94 8.61 -1.23 6.81
N GLY A 95 7.34 -1.42 7.19
CA GLY A 95 6.85 -1.29 8.55
C GLY A 95 6.30 0.10 8.87
N LEU A 96 5.29 0.13 9.76
CA LEU A 96 4.58 1.35 10.12
C LEU A 96 5.19 2.02 11.36
N THR A 97 6.20 2.85 11.14
CA THR A 97 6.77 3.77 12.13
C THR A 97 6.05 5.12 12.09
N SER A 98 6.31 6.01 13.05
CA SER A 98 5.76 7.37 13.02
C SER A 98 6.17 8.16 11.78
N THR A 99 7.41 7.97 11.30
CA THR A 99 7.91 8.66 10.11
C THR A 99 7.31 8.10 8.83
N THR A 100 7.18 6.78 8.70
CA THR A 100 6.55 6.16 7.51
C THR A 100 5.06 6.45 7.47
N LEU A 101 4.36 6.41 8.61
CA LEU A 101 2.96 6.82 8.70
C LEU A 101 2.75 8.28 8.27
N GLN A 102 3.54 9.23 8.77
CA GLN A 102 3.39 10.63 8.37
C GLN A 102 3.68 10.83 6.88
N ARG A 103 4.76 10.21 6.36
CA ARG A 103 5.10 10.22 4.93
C ARG A 103 3.94 9.76 4.06
N ASP A 104 3.27 8.68 4.45
CA ASP A 104 2.18 8.10 3.67
C ASP A 104 0.84 8.83 3.85
N ILE A 105 0.60 9.47 5.01
CA ILE A 105 -0.51 10.42 5.18
C ILE A 105 -0.35 11.61 4.24
N ASP A 106 0.82 12.26 4.23
CA ASP A 106 1.09 13.40 3.35
C ASP A 106 0.92 13.00 1.88
N PHE A 107 1.42 11.81 1.52
CA PHE A 107 1.30 11.25 0.18
C PHE A 107 -0.16 11.08 -0.24
N VAL A 108 -0.97 10.39 0.57
CA VAL A 108 -2.36 10.08 0.20
C VAL A 108 -3.24 11.32 0.21
N GLN A 109 -3.07 12.23 1.18
CA GLN A 109 -3.81 13.48 1.23
C GLN A 109 -3.58 14.31 -0.04
N LYS A 110 -2.33 14.41 -0.50
CA LYS A 110 -2.01 15.07 -1.77
C LYS A 110 -2.75 14.45 -2.97
N HIS A 111 -2.83 13.13 -3.04
CA HIS A 111 -3.51 12.43 -4.15
C HIS A 111 -5.03 12.56 -4.06
N ILE A 112 -5.59 12.51 -2.85
CA ILE A 112 -7.02 12.75 -2.62
C ILE A 112 -7.40 14.18 -3.04
N SER A 113 -6.62 15.19 -2.63
CA SER A 113 -6.87 16.58 -3.05
C SER A 113 -6.79 16.76 -4.57
N PHE A 114 -5.96 15.97 -5.26
CA PHE A 114 -5.89 16.00 -6.73
C PHE A 114 -7.05 15.25 -7.39
N ALA A 115 -7.47 14.11 -6.84
CA ALA A 115 -8.51 13.25 -7.40
C ALA A 115 -9.51 12.80 -6.31
N PRO A 116 -10.42 13.69 -5.85
CA PRO A 116 -11.27 13.44 -4.69
C PRO A 116 -12.30 12.32 -4.89
N ASN A 117 -12.59 11.94 -6.14
CA ASN A 117 -13.45 10.80 -6.45
C ASN A 117 -12.73 9.43 -6.44
N ASN A 118 -11.43 9.41 -6.16
CA ASN A 118 -10.63 8.19 -6.18
C ASN A 118 -10.80 7.38 -4.90
N GLU A 119 -11.74 6.43 -4.92
CA GLU A 119 -12.01 5.52 -3.81
C GLU A 119 -10.77 4.75 -3.33
N GLY A 120 -9.86 4.36 -4.23
CA GLY A 120 -8.63 3.63 -3.87
C GLY A 120 -7.73 4.42 -2.91
N SER A 121 -7.64 5.74 -3.11
CA SER A 121 -6.86 6.62 -2.22
C SER A 121 -7.52 6.81 -0.85
N TRP A 122 -8.85 6.94 -0.79
CA TRP A 122 -9.58 6.99 0.48
C TRP A 122 -9.47 5.69 1.28
N ASN A 123 -9.61 4.54 0.60
CA ASN A 123 -9.43 3.22 1.21
C ASN A 123 -8.01 3.03 1.75
N TYR A 124 -6.99 3.53 1.03
CA TYR A 124 -5.61 3.54 1.49
C TYR A 124 -5.45 4.41 2.76
N PHE A 125 -6.01 5.62 2.76
CA PHE A 125 -5.96 6.53 3.91
C PHE A 125 -6.61 5.91 5.16
N TYR A 126 -7.80 5.32 4.99
CA TYR A 126 -8.45 4.57 6.06
C TYR A 126 -7.56 3.45 6.58
N GLY A 127 -7.04 2.60 5.69
CA GLY A 127 -6.23 1.44 6.06
C GLY A 127 -4.92 1.79 6.79
N LEU A 128 -4.33 2.96 6.52
CA LEU A 128 -3.14 3.45 7.24
C LEU A 128 -3.42 3.74 8.71
N LEU A 129 -4.55 4.39 8.98
CA LEU A 129 -4.92 4.82 10.33
C LEU A 129 -5.65 3.72 11.10
N MET A 130 -6.45 2.92 10.39
CA MET A 130 -7.22 1.79 10.90
C MET A 130 -6.74 0.46 10.30
N PRO A 131 -5.49 0.03 10.55
CA PRO A 131 -4.99 -1.23 10.05
C PRO A 131 -5.77 -2.40 10.65
N ILE A 132 -6.35 -3.24 9.80
CA ILE A 132 -7.02 -4.45 10.27
C ILE A 132 -5.95 -5.35 10.90
N ALA A 133 -6.08 -5.64 12.19
CA ALA A 133 -5.26 -6.64 12.87
C ALA A 133 -5.57 -8.05 12.33
N ARG A 134 -5.02 -8.42 11.18
CA ARG A 134 -5.31 -9.72 10.54
C ARG A 134 -4.40 -10.82 11.06
N GLY A 135 -5.04 -11.89 11.55
CA GLY A 135 -4.39 -13.09 12.07
C GLY A 135 -3.58 -13.87 11.01
N LYS A 136 -2.30 -14.08 11.34
CA LYS A 136 -1.36 -15.19 11.06
C LYS A 136 -1.31 -15.97 9.72
N ASN A 137 -2.26 -15.93 8.80
CA ASN A 137 -2.36 -17.03 7.82
C ASN A 137 -1.94 -16.76 6.37
N HIS A 138 -1.65 -15.52 5.95
CA HIS A 138 -1.29 -15.29 4.53
C HIS A 138 -0.16 -14.29 4.25
N ILE A 139 0.56 -13.82 5.27
CA ILE A 139 1.68 -12.89 5.11
C ILE A 139 2.81 -13.33 6.05
N HIS A 140 4.00 -13.59 5.52
CA HIS A 140 5.19 -13.82 6.34
C HIS A 140 5.67 -12.46 6.86
N LEU A 141 5.40 -12.16 8.13
CA LEU A 141 5.78 -10.91 8.78
C LEU A 141 7.14 -11.05 9.48
N PRO A 142 8.01 -10.02 9.44
CA PRO A 142 9.13 -9.88 10.38
C PRO A 142 8.62 -9.68 11.83
N PRO A 143 9.50 -9.82 12.85
CA PRO A 143 9.12 -9.84 14.26
C PRO A 143 8.40 -8.56 14.68
N LYS A 144 7.41 -8.71 15.57
CA LYS A 144 6.56 -7.65 16.09
C LYS A 144 7.38 -6.66 16.93
N ASP A 145 7.38 -5.39 16.56
CA ASP A 145 7.70 -4.30 17.49
C ASP A 145 6.50 -4.02 18.40
N ASP A 146 6.78 -3.76 19.68
CA ASP A 146 5.80 -3.56 20.75
C ASP A 146 4.89 -2.31 20.54
N ASP A 147 5.23 -1.41 19.61
CA ASP A 147 4.48 -0.19 19.32
C ASP A 147 3.10 -0.44 18.69
N VAL A 148 2.88 -1.57 18.01
CA VAL A 148 1.59 -1.89 17.36
C VAL A 148 0.47 -2.14 18.39
N ASN A 149 0.81 -2.59 19.60
CA ASN A 149 -0.19 -2.81 20.65
C ASN A 149 -0.71 -1.50 21.25
N ASN A 150 0.02 -0.39 21.12
CA ASN A 150 -0.38 0.93 21.62
C ASN A 150 -1.27 1.71 20.61
N LEU A 151 -1.34 1.24 19.36
CA LEU A 151 -2.11 1.82 18.27
C LEU A 151 -3.63 1.57 18.35
N ASN A 152 -4.07 0.64 19.21
CA ASN A 152 -5.47 0.18 19.30
C ASN A 152 -6.16 0.50 20.64
N THR A 153 -5.62 1.45 21.43
CA THR A 153 -6.37 1.96 22.57
C THR A 153 -7.57 2.78 22.09
N LYS A 154 -8.67 2.77 22.84
CA LYS A 154 -9.91 3.48 22.48
C LYS A 154 -9.68 4.96 22.13
N GLY A 155 -8.83 5.63 22.92
CA GLY A 155 -8.46 7.04 22.67
C GLY A 155 -7.63 7.25 21.39
N ASN A 156 -6.82 6.27 21.00
CA ASN A 156 -6.03 6.31 19.76
C ASN A 156 -6.91 6.09 18.52
N ILE A 157 -7.92 5.21 18.62
CA ILE A 157 -8.89 5.00 17.55
C ILE A 157 -9.67 6.28 17.27
N ILE A 158 -10.20 6.94 18.32
CA ILE A 158 -10.95 8.20 18.16
C ILE A 158 -10.07 9.29 17.54
N SER A 159 -8.81 9.45 17.97
CA SER A 159 -7.94 10.49 17.40
C SER A 159 -7.62 10.25 15.92
N LYS A 160 -7.45 8.99 15.51
CA LYS A 160 -7.26 8.60 14.11
C LYS A 160 -8.48 8.89 13.24
N LEU A 161 -9.67 8.56 13.74
CA LEU A 161 -10.93 8.89 13.06
C LEU A 161 -11.12 10.41 12.93
N GLN A 162 -10.78 11.18 13.97
CA GLN A 162 -10.83 12.65 13.93
C GLN A 162 -9.86 13.25 12.90
N ILE A 163 -8.65 12.68 12.72
CA ILE A 163 -7.71 13.11 11.68
C ILE A 163 -8.35 12.95 10.29
N MET A 164 -8.97 11.79 10.04
CA MET A 164 -9.63 11.50 8.76
C MET A 164 -10.82 12.43 8.52
N GLN A 165 -11.69 12.57 9.52
CA GLN A 165 -12.86 13.44 9.44
C GLN A 165 -12.47 14.89 9.16
N LYS A 166 -11.51 15.43 9.92
CA LYS A 166 -11.05 16.81 9.77
C LYS A 166 -10.53 17.08 8.34
N PHE A 167 -9.70 16.19 7.80
CA PHE A 167 -9.17 16.35 6.45
C PHE A 167 -10.29 16.35 5.40
N ALA A 168 -11.25 15.43 5.49
CA ALA A 168 -12.37 15.36 4.55
C ALA A 168 -13.28 16.60 4.62
N GLU A 169 -13.56 17.11 5.82
CA GLU A 169 -14.33 18.34 6.03
C GLU A 169 -13.62 19.58 5.45
N GLU A 170 -12.32 19.73 5.71
CA GLU A 170 -11.49 20.81 5.14
C GLU A 170 -11.47 20.78 3.60
N LEU A 171 -11.44 19.58 3.02
CA LEU A 171 -11.48 19.40 1.57
C LEU A 171 -12.84 19.82 0.98
N ILE A 172 -13.96 19.47 1.62
CA ILE A 172 -15.31 19.93 1.20
C ILE A 172 -15.45 21.46 1.25
N MET A 173 -14.83 22.08 2.26
CA MET A 173 -14.88 23.53 2.44
C MET A 173 -14.06 24.27 1.39
N SER A 174 -12.93 23.69 0.96
CA SER A 174 -11.97 24.32 0.05
C SER A 174 -12.17 23.98 -1.42
N ASP A 175 -12.79 22.85 -1.75
CA ASP A 175 -13.01 22.39 -3.13
C ASP A 175 -14.49 22.04 -3.37
N SER A 176 -15.15 22.84 -4.22
CA SER A 176 -16.56 22.62 -4.58
C SER A 176 -16.77 21.34 -5.38
N VAL A 177 -15.78 20.85 -6.14
CA VAL A 177 -15.87 19.60 -6.89
C VAL A 177 -15.78 18.41 -5.94
N ALA A 178 -14.90 18.49 -4.93
CA ALA A 178 -14.76 17.45 -3.92
C ALA A 178 -16.06 17.26 -3.10
N ARG A 179 -16.81 18.33 -2.86
CA ARG A 179 -18.09 18.30 -2.12
C ARG A 179 -19.10 17.31 -2.70
N ASP A 180 -19.15 17.17 -4.01
CA ASP A 180 -20.12 16.32 -4.70
C ASP A 180 -19.53 14.94 -5.06
N CYS A 181 -18.30 14.64 -4.61
CA CYS A 181 -17.65 13.36 -4.89
C CYS A 181 -18.21 12.23 -4.02
N LEU A 182 -18.79 11.22 -4.67
CA LEU A 182 -19.33 10.03 -3.99
C LEU A 182 -18.29 9.32 -3.10
N ALA A 183 -17.04 9.22 -3.53
CA ALA A 183 -16.01 8.54 -2.74
C ALA A 183 -15.75 9.24 -1.39
N LEU A 184 -15.67 10.58 -1.39
CA LEU A 184 -15.51 11.38 -0.17
C LEU A 184 -16.74 11.25 0.73
N LEU A 185 -17.94 11.38 0.17
CA LEU A 185 -19.19 11.27 0.93
C LEU A 185 -19.34 9.89 1.58
N SER A 186 -19.06 8.81 0.83
CA SER A 186 -19.05 7.44 1.37
C SER A 186 -18.03 7.29 2.50
N PHE A 187 -16.82 7.81 2.31
CA PHE A 187 -15.76 7.79 3.33
C PHE A 187 -16.18 8.52 4.62
N LEU A 188 -16.80 9.70 4.50
CA LEU A 188 -17.28 10.44 5.68
C LEU A 188 -18.36 9.70 6.44
N VAL A 189 -19.28 9.01 5.74
CA VAL A 189 -20.31 8.18 6.38
C VAL A 189 -19.67 7.04 7.16
N GLU A 190 -18.68 6.36 6.57
CA GLU A 190 -17.94 5.28 7.23
C GLU A 190 -17.22 5.79 8.49
N VAL A 191 -16.38 6.82 8.36
CA VAL A 191 -15.63 7.40 9.48
C VAL A 191 -16.55 7.92 10.59
N SER A 192 -17.67 8.55 10.23
CA SER A 192 -18.64 9.06 11.22
C SER A 192 -19.35 7.92 11.96
N THR A 193 -19.63 6.82 11.27
CA THR A 193 -20.25 5.64 11.87
C THR A 193 -19.29 5.01 12.88
N ASP A 194 -18.02 4.82 12.50
CA ASP A 194 -16.99 4.29 13.39
C ASP A 194 -16.73 5.17 14.62
N CYS A 195 -16.83 6.50 14.46
CA CYS A 195 -16.77 7.46 15.57
C CYS A 195 -17.88 7.24 16.61
N LEU A 196 -19.09 6.86 16.17
CA LEU A 196 -20.22 6.59 17.06
C LEU A 196 -20.11 5.22 17.74
N GLU A 197 -19.49 4.25 17.07
CA GLU A 197 -19.31 2.88 17.58
C GLU A 197 -18.09 2.71 18.50
N SER A 198 -17.13 3.64 18.46
CA SER A 198 -15.91 3.63 19.27
C SER A 198 -16.17 4.05 20.72
#